data_AF-A0A4Y2K9R3-F1
#
_entry.id   AF-A0A4Y2K9R3-F1
#
_cell.length_a   1.000
_cell.length_b   1.000
_cell.length_c   1.000
_cell.angle_alpha   90.00
_cell.angle_beta   90.00
_cell.angle_gamma   90.00
#
_symmetry.space_group_name_H-M   'P 1'
#
loop_
_entity.id
_entity.type
_entity.pdbx_description
1 polymer ?
#
loop_
_entity_poly.entity_id
_entity_poly.type
_entity_poly.pdbx_seq_one_letter_code
_entity_poly.pdbx_strand_id
1 'polypeptide(L)'
;ELLEDDDEDLPLTELAEKLRNRGYAIPDENLYTKIDEDLATNSEASIQDIVSNVLNSNAEGSDDEDDSECEKKSVSTSDALKAIDDLRCFFTNSEAADEHLKAIRDLEKVVLTTKKSRQSCISEYFK
;
A
#
# COMPACT_ATOMS: atom_id res chain seq x y z
N GLU A 1 -5.55 -2.60 47.48
CA GLU A 1 -5.27 -1.25 46.95
C GLU A 1 -4.33 -1.41 45.78
N LEU A 2 -4.82 -1.18 44.57
CA LEU A 2 -3.94 -1.00 43.41
C LEU A 2 -3.40 0.42 43.57
N LEU A 3 -2.10 0.58 43.82
CA LEU A 3 -1.48 1.89 43.80
C LEU A 3 -1.66 2.41 42.38
N GLU A 4 -2.58 3.36 42.19
CA GLU A 4 -2.62 4.20 41.00
C GLU A 4 -1.25 4.88 40.92
N ASP A 5 -0.38 4.39 40.04
CA ASP A 5 0.88 5.06 39.72
C ASP A 5 0.43 6.39 39.08
N ASP A 6 0.51 7.47 39.84
CA ASP A 6 0.32 8.90 39.48
C ASP A 6 1.39 9.39 38.48
N ASP A 7 1.81 8.48 37.58
CA ASP A 7 2.92 8.62 36.65
C ASP A 7 2.47 9.29 35.34
N GLU A 8 1.24 9.80 35.29
CA GLU A 8 0.64 10.30 34.05
C GLU A 8 1.29 11.61 33.57
N ASP A 9 2.02 12.32 34.43
CA ASP A 9 2.64 13.63 34.12
C ASP A 9 4.06 13.86 34.70
N LEU A 10 4.84 12.82 35.00
CA LEU A 10 6.23 13.01 35.48
C LEU A 10 7.16 13.46 34.34
N PRO A 11 8.10 14.40 34.58
CA PRO A 11 9.11 14.74 33.60
C PRO A 11 10.00 13.52 33.31
N LEU A 12 10.49 13.41 32.07
CA LEU A 12 11.28 12.26 31.61
C LEU A 12 12.49 11.95 32.50
N THR A 13 13.10 12.97 33.09
CA THR A 13 14.21 12.85 34.03
C THR A 13 13.83 12.11 35.31
N GLU A 14 12.67 12.42 35.88
CA GLU A 14 12.14 11.79 37.10
C GLU A 14 11.63 10.37 36.81
N LEU A 15 10.97 10.17 35.67
CA LEU A 15 10.57 8.84 35.21
C LEU A 15 11.78 7.92 35.02
N ALA A 16 12.85 8.44 34.40
CA ALA A 16 14.09 7.69 34.21
C ALA A 16 14.75 7.34 35.55
N GLU A 17 14.74 8.25 36.54
CA GLU A 17 15.26 7.95 37.87
C GLU A 17 14.44 6.88 38.59
N LYS A 18 13.10 6.98 38.54
CA LYS A 18 12.19 5.99 39.14
C LYS A 18 12.40 4.59 38.54
N LEU A 19 12.58 4.49 37.23
CA LEU A 19 12.84 3.23 36.54
C LEU A 19 14.23 2.66 36.92
N ARG A 20 15.28 3.50 37.03
CA ARG A 20 16.59 3.05 37.55
C ARG A 20 16.47 2.53 38.99
N ASN A 21 15.70 3.22 39.83
CA ASN A 21 15.44 2.80 41.21
C ASN A 21 14.65 1.49 41.30
N ARG A 22 13.82 1.19 40.29
CA ARG A 22 13.14 -0.10 40.09
C ARG A 22 14.06 -1.19 39.48
N GLY A 23 15.33 -0.88 39.19
CA GLY A 23 16.32 -1.82 38.66
C GLY A 23 16.35 -1.94 37.14
N TYR A 24 15.66 -1.07 36.41
CA TYR A 24 15.73 -1.04 34.96
C TYR A 24 17.02 -0.37 34.48
N ALA A 25 17.70 -1.00 33.53
CA ALA A 25 18.83 -0.40 32.84
C ALA A 25 18.30 0.61 31.82
N ILE A 26 18.40 1.90 32.16
CA ILE A 26 18.09 2.98 31.22
C ILE A 26 19.42 3.46 30.64
N PRO A 27 19.63 3.30 29.32
CA PRO A 27 20.80 3.82 28.65
C PRO A 27 20.93 5.33 28.85
N ASP A 28 22.16 5.83 28.78
CA ASP A 28 22.44 7.26 28.86
C ASP A 28 21.63 8.04 27.81
N GLU A 29 21.13 9.22 28.18
CA GLU A 29 20.36 10.09 27.28
C GLU A 29 21.18 10.42 26.02
N ASN A 30 22.50 10.60 26.21
CA ASN A 30 23.44 10.86 25.13
C ASN A 30 23.48 9.74 24.06
N LEU A 31 23.09 8.50 24.41
CA LEU A 31 22.97 7.42 23.42
C LEU A 31 21.83 7.72 22.43
N TYR A 32 20.70 8.22 22.92
CA TYR A 32 19.57 8.57 22.07
C TYR A 32 19.90 9.80 21.21
N THR A 33 20.58 10.80 21.78
CA THR A 33 21.09 11.95 21.01
C THR A 33 22.03 11.50 19.90
N LYS A 34 22.92 10.54 20.17
CA LYS A 34 23.85 10.02 19.18
C LYS A 34 23.15 9.28 18.04
N ILE A 35 22.09 8.52 18.36
CA ILE A 35 21.26 7.83 17.35
C ILE A 35 20.59 8.86 16.43
N ASP A 36 20.03 9.94 16.99
CA ASP A 36 19.41 11.00 16.18
C ASP A 36 20.42 11.70 15.27
N GLU A 37 21.63 11.98 15.77
CA GLU A 37 22.73 12.52 14.96
C GLU A 37 23.16 11.57 13.84
N ASP A 38 23.28 10.27 14.13
CA ASP A 38 23.71 9.26 13.16
C ASP A 38 22.62 9.00 12.10
N LEU A 39 21.34 9.14 12.47
CA LEU A 39 20.19 9.05 11.56
C LEU A 39 19.95 10.34 10.77
N ALA A 40 20.49 11.47 11.23
CA ALA A 40 20.31 12.73 10.56
C ALA A 40 20.97 12.69 9.17
N THR A 41 20.17 12.53 8.13
CA THR A 41 20.61 12.63 6.73
C THR A 41 20.75 14.09 6.27
N ASN A 42 20.92 15.03 7.21
CA ASN A 42 21.00 16.46 6.96
C ASN A 42 22.44 16.96 6.79
N SER A 43 23.42 16.05 6.62
CA SER A 43 24.74 16.44 6.16
C SER A 43 24.55 17.27 4.89
N GLU A 44 25.04 18.51 4.89
CA GLU A 44 24.95 19.41 3.75
C GLU A 44 25.63 18.71 2.57
N ALA A 45 24.81 18.14 1.67
CA ALA A 45 25.31 17.48 0.48
C ALA A 45 26.09 18.53 -0.30
N SER A 46 27.37 18.28 -0.59
CA SER A 46 28.15 19.20 -1.39
C SER A 46 27.45 19.37 -2.74
N ILE A 47 27.54 20.57 -3.32
CA ILE A 47 27.08 20.80 -4.71
C ILE A 47 27.70 19.74 -5.64
N GLN A 48 28.94 19.31 -5.38
CA GLN A 48 29.60 18.25 -6.14
C GLN A 48 28.97 16.87 -5.96
N ASP A 49 28.51 16.52 -4.76
CA ASP A 49 27.85 15.24 -4.47
C ASP A 49 26.49 15.18 -5.15
N ILE A 50 25.74 16.29 -5.12
CA ILE A 50 24.45 16.43 -5.80
C ILE A 50 24.61 16.29 -7.31
N VAL A 51 25.57 17.02 -7.90
CA VAL A 51 25.85 16.98 -9.34
C VAL A 51 26.30 15.58 -9.76
N SER A 52 27.14 14.92 -8.97
CA SER A 52 27.62 13.57 -9.28
C SER A 52 26.47 12.55 -9.23
N ASN A 53 25.58 12.62 -8.25
CA ASN A 53 24.40 11.75 -8.19
C ASN A 53 23.48 11.97 -9.39
N VAL A 54 23.18 13.21 -9.76
CA VAL A 54 22.31 13.51 -10.92
C VAL A 54 22.93 13.03 -12.23
N LEU A 55 24.24 13.24 -12.42
CA LEU A 55 24.93 12.81 -13.64
C LEU A 55 25.04 11.29 -13.75
N ASN A 56 25.24 10.59 -12.64
CA ASN A 56 25.27 9.12 -12.60
C ASN A 56 23.88 8.52 -12.84
N SER A 57 22.82 9.12 -12.28
CA SER A 57 21.43 8.66 -12.47
C SER A 57 20.93 8.82 -13.91
N ASN A 58 21.54 9.69 -14.72
CA ASN A 58 21.18 9.86 -16.14
C ASN A 58 21.92 8.89 -17.09
N ALA A 59 22.87 8.08 -16.60
CA ALA A 59 23.63 7.15 -17.43
C ALA A 59 22.94 5.78 -17.59
N GLU A 60 22.03 5.43 -16.68
CA GLU A 60 21.09 4.34 -16.87
C GLU A 60 19.88 4.91 -17.60
N GLY A 61 19.90 4.78 -18.94
CA GLY A 61 18.72 5.08 -19.75
C GLY A 61 17.56 4.23 -19.25
N SER A 62 16.66 4.84 -18.48
CA SER A 62 15.33 4.28 -18.30
C SER A 62 14.67 4.30 -19.67
N ASP A 63 14.52 3.11 -20.23
CA ASP A 63 13.50 2.83 -21.23
C ASP A 63 12.18 3.29 -20.60
N ASP A 64 11.72 4.47 -21.00
CA ASP A 64 10.42 5.03 -20.62
C ASP A 64 9.37 4.24 -21.41
N GLU A 65 9.29 2.95 -21.12
CA GLU A 65 8.05 2.21 -21.32
C GLU A 65 7.07 2.89 -20.40
N ASP A 66 6.19 3.69 -21.01
CA ASP A 66 5.02 4.32 -20.42
C ASP A 66 4.16 3.25 -19.73
N ASP A 67 4.62 2.81 -18.55
CA ASP A 67 3.88 2.04 -17.58
C ASP A 67 3.01 3.06 -16.85
N SER A 68 2.13 3.71 -17.61
CA SER A 68 0.89 4.22 -17.08
C SER A 68 0.16 3.01 -16.52
N GLU A 69 0.49 2.67 -15.27
CA GLU A 69 -0.38 1.98 -14.36
C GLU A 69 -1.65 2.81 -14.31
N CYS A 70 -2.55 2.54 -15.26
CA CYS A 70 -3.95 2.83 -15.11
C CYS A 70 -4.28 2.27 -13.74
N GLU A 71 -4.53 3.14 -12.76
CA GLU A 71 -5.12 2.74 -11.49
C GLU A 71 -6.38 1.95 -11.85
N LYS A 72 -6.27 0.62 -11.89
CA LYS A 72 -7.38 -0.27 -12.20
C LYS A 72 -8.26 -0.24 -10.97
N LYS A 73 -9.09 0.79 -10.86
CA LYS A 73 -10.17 0.86 -9.88
C LYS A 73 -10.93 -0.45 -10.01
N SER A 74 -10.88 -1.27 -8.97
CA SER A 74 -11.57 -2.54 -8.93
C SER A 74 -13.07 -2.27 -9.13
N VAL A 75 -13.57 -2.60 -10.32
CA VAL A 75 -15.00 -2.46 -10.63
C VAL A 75 -15.75 -3.53 -9.85
N SER A 76 -16.83 -3.13 -9.16
CA SER A 76 -17.69 -4.09 -8.47
C SER A 76 -18.32 -5.07 -9.47
N THR A 77 -18.58 -6.30 -9.04
CA THR A 77 -19.34 -7.26 -9.87
C THR A 77 -20.71 -6.72 -10.28
N SER A 78 -21.34 -5.91 -9.43
CA SER A 78 -22.63 -5.27 -9.74
C SER A 78 -22.50 -4.25 -10.87
N ASP A 79 -21.46 -3.42 -10.82
CA ASP A 79 -21.22 -2.38 -11.84
C ASP A 79 -20.86 -3.02 -13.17
N ALA A 80 -20.08 -4.11 -13.15
CA ALA A 80 -19.75 -4.89 -14.34
C ALA A 80 -20.99 -5.52 -14.98
N LEU A 81 -21.91 -6.08 -14.17
CA LEU A 81 -23.17 -6.63 -14.70
C LEU A 81 -24.08 -5.55 -15.29
N LYS A 82 -24.17 -4.39 -14.63
CA LYS A 82 -24.93 -3.25 -15.16
C LYS A 82 -24.40 -2.79 -16.52
N ALA A 83 -23.07 -2.68 -16.67
CA ALA A 83 -22.46 -2.33 -17.94
C ALA A 83 -22.73 -3.38 -19.04
N ILE A 84 -22.80 -4.67 -18.68
CA ILE A 84 -23.17 -5.75 -19.60
C ILE A 84 -24.63 -5.63 -20.05
N ASP A 85 -25.55 -5.25 -19.15
CA ASP A 85 -26.95 -5.01 -19.50
C ASP A 85 -27.10 -3.80 -20.44
N ASP A 86 -26.35 -2.72 -20.18
CA ASP A 86 -26.32 -1.54 -21.05
C ASP A 86 -25.81 -1.89 -22.47
N LEU A 87 -24.74 -2.68 -22.57
CA LEU A 87 -24.21 -3.18 -23.84
C LEU A 87 -25.25 -4.06 -24.55
N ARG A 88 -25.92 -4.97 -23.84
CA ARG A 88 -26.95 -5.84 -24.43
C ARG A 88 -28.10 -5.02 -24.98
N CYS A 89 -28.57 -4.01 -24.24
CA CYS A 89 -29.60 -3.10 -24.70
C CYS A 89 -29.16 -2.37 -25.98
N PHE A 90 -27.93 -1.88 -26.03
CA PHE A 90 -27.38 -1.19 -27.21
C PHE A 90 -27.30 -2.11 -28.44
N PHE A 91 -26.78 -3.32 -28.29
CA PHE A 91 -26.59 -4.25 -29.41
C PHE A 91 -27.87 -4.96 -29.85
N THR A 92 -28.88 -5.07 -28.97
CA THR A 92 -30.19 -5.63 -29.35
C THR A 92 -31.03 -4.63 -30.14
N ASN A 93 -30.84 -3.33 -29.89
CA ASN A 93 -31.51 -2.24 -30.60
C ASN A 93 -30.75 -1.77 -31.86
N SER A 94 -29.57 -2.33 -32.13
CA SER A 94 -28.81 -2.09 -33.36
C SER A 94 -28.75 -3.36 -34.22
N GLU A 95 -28.43 -3.22 -35.50
CA GLU A 95 -28.22 -4.37 -36.41
C GLU A 95 -26.86 -5.04 -36.14
N ALA A 96 -26.68 -5.48 -34.89
CA ALA A 96 -25.46 -6.09 -34.42
C ALA A 96 -25.29 -7.51 -34.98
N ALA A 97 -24.06 -7.87 -35.33
CA ALA A 97 -23.74 -9.26 -35.65
C ALA A 97 -23.97 -10.17 -34.43
N ASP A 98 -24.48 -11.38 -34.66
CA ASP A 98 -24.73 -12.41 -33.63
C ASP A 98 -23.46 -12.74 -32.82
N GLU A 99 -22.28 -12.58 -33.45
CA GLU A 99 -20.97 -12.70 -32.81
C GLU A 99 -20.79 -11.72 -31.64
N HIS A 100 -21.30 -10.50 -31.72
CA HIS A 100 -21.23 -9.51 -30.64
C HIS A 100 -22.13 -9.90 -29.47
N LEU A 101 -23.35 -10.38 -29.73
CA LEU A 101 -24.25 -10.85 -28.69
C LEU A 101 -23.70 -12.11 -27.98
N LYS A 102 -23.02 -12.99 -28.73
CA LYS A 102 -22.29 -14.12 -28.17
C LYS A 102 -21.14 -13.67 -27.27
N ALA A 103 -20.33 -12.70 -27.71
CA ALA A 103 -19.24 -12.16 -26.92
C ALA A 103 -19.72 -11.52 -25.60
N ILE A 104 -20.85 -10.80 -25.63
CA ILE A 104 -21.48 -10.21 -24.42
C ILE A 104 -21.90 -11.31 -23.44
N ARG A 105 -22.47 -12.42 -23.93
CA ARG A 105 -22.86 -13.57 -23.10
C ARG A 105 -21.66 -14.29 -22.49
N ASP A 106 -20.59 -14.46 -23.27
CA ASP A 106 -19.35 -15.07 -22.79
C ASP A 106 -18.69 -14.20 -21.71
N LEU A 107 -18.71 -12.87 -21.86
CA LEU A 107 -18.22 -11.92 -20.87
C LEU A 107 -19.03 -12.00 -19.56
N GLU A 108 -20.36 -12.08 -19.62
CA GLU A 108 -21.22 -12.27 -18.45
C GLU A 108 -20.86 -13.55 -17.67
N LYS A 109 -20.62 -14.65 -18.39
CA LYS A 109 -20.20 -15.92 -17.79
C LYS A 109 -18.86 -15.79 -17.06
N VAL A 110 -17.91 -15.05 -17.61
CA VAL A 110 -16.61 -14.79 -16.96
C VAL A 110 -16.79 -14.02 -15.65
N VAL A 111 -17.60 -12.96 -15.64
CA VAL A 111 -17.86 -12.15 -14.44
C VAL A 111 -18.51 -12.97 -13.32
N LEU A 112 -19.45 -13.85 -13.66
CA LEU A 112 -20.14 -14.70 -12.68
C LEU A 112 -19.28 -15.86 -12.15
N THR A 113 -18.39 -16.41 -12.98
CA THR A 113 -17.58 -17.59 -12.62
C THR A 113 -16.29 -17.24 -11.89
N THR A 114 -15.72 -16.06 -12.11
CA THR A 114 -14.49 -15.59 -11.43
C THR A 114 -14.66 -15.43 -9.92
N LYS A 115 -15.87 -15.15 -9.41
CA LYS A 115 -16.15 -15.12 -7.96
C LYS A 115 -16.06 -16.51 -7.31
N LYS A 116 -16.34 -17.57 -8.06
CA LYS A 116 -16.37 -18.95 -7.54
C LYS A 116 -14.96 -19.50 -7.22
N SER A 117 -13.91 -19.06 -7.91
CA SER A 117 -12.55 -19.58 -7.67
C SER A 117 -11.88 -18.98 -6.42
N ARG A 118 -12.14 -17.70 -6.11
CA ARG A 118 -11.57 -17.05 -4.91
C ARG A 118 -12.10 -17.65 -3.60
N GLN A 119 -13.41 -17.94 -3.53
CA GLN A 119 -13.98 -18.60 -2.35
C GLN A 119 -13.57 -20.08 -2.24
N SER A 120 -13.41 -20.79 -3.37
CA SER A 120 -12.94 -22.18 -3.37
C SER A 120 -11.49 -22.31 -2.89
N CYS A 121 -10.62 -21.37 -3.26
CA CYS A 121 -9.21 -21.38 -2.86
C CYS A 121 -9.04 -21.19 -1.34
N ILE A 122 -9.81 -20.31 -0.72
CA ILE A 122 -9.75 -20.09 0.74
C ILE A 122 -10.24 -21.33 1.51
N SER A 123 -11.24 -22.06 1.00
CA SER A 123 -11.78 -23.24 1.66
C SER A 123 -10.81 -24.44 1.72
N GLU A 124 -9.78 -24.48 0.86
CA GLU A 124 -8.73 -25.51 0.91
C GLU A 124 -7.77 -25.31 2.10
N TYR A 125 -7.64 -24.07 2.61
CA TYR A 125 -6.78 -23.77 3.77
C TYR A 125 -7.44 -24.10 5.12
N PHE A 126 -8.75 -24.34 5.15
CA PHE A 126 -9.51 -24.66 6.37
C PHE A 126 -9.96 -26.14 6.43
N LYS A 127 -9.31 -27.01 5.65
CA LYS A 127 -9.64 -28.44 5.54
C LYS A 127 -8.75 -29.31 6.40
#